data_AF-F4RUD1-F1
#
_entry.id   AF-F4RUD1-F1
#
_cell.length_a   1.000
_cell.length_b   1.000
_cell.length_c   1.000
_cell.angle_alpha   90.00
_cell.angle_beta   90.00
_cell.angle_gamma   90.00
#
_symmetry.space_group_name_H-M   'P 1'
#
loop_
_entity.id
_entity.type
_entity.pdbx_description
1 polymer ?
#
loop_
_entity_poly.entity_id
_entity_poly.type
_entity_poly.pdbx_seq_one_letter_code
_entity_poly.pdbx_strand_id
1 'polypeptide(L)'
;MTKSKKKSGNSPGVTPSSSSKNDPHGSKPGFGNPEDSKSGVTNSQGPPLPPGPPPPPLQSSIPFQKNEVLNETWYKLQSMTSGMRKFLEHDFDEKWQEVKCDDYYRILIHFHPETKSRPDHKKSLLYKAFKDDVAPILQPYKLPAPPAPMQTKNSVRKDFNPLSRRVKREQLITVILNV
;
A
#
# COMPACT_ATOMS: atom_id res chain seq x y z
N MET A 1 -55.85 24.92 32.54
CA MET A 1 -54.42 24.73 32.86
C MET A 1 -53.59 25.08 31.63
N THR A 2 -52.49 25.77 31.85
CA THR A 2 -51.83 26.78 30.98
C THR A 2 -51.05 26.21 29.80
N LYS A 3 -51.26 26.76 28.59
CA LYS A 3 -50.32 26.65 27.45
C LYS A 3 -49.70 28.03 27.19
N SER A 4 -48.43 28.18 27.53
CA SER A 4 -47.62 29.39 27.33
C SER A 4 -46.63 29.22 26.17
N LYS A 5 -46.88 29.97 25.09
CA LYS A 5 -46.00 30.92 24.36
C LYS A 5 -44.51 30.55 24.12
N LYS A 6 -44.12 30.44 22.84
CA LYS A 6 -42.79 30.83 22.30
C LYS A 6 -42.92 31.04 20.77
N LYS A 7 -43.07 32.28 20.26
CA LYS A 7 -42.05 33.26 19.79
C LYS A 7 -41.24 32.70 18.58
N SER A 8 -41.57 33.03 17.32
CA SER A 8 -41.32 34.26 16.53
C SER A 8 -39.84 34.48 16.13
N GLY A 9 -39.63 34.62 14.81
CA GLY A 9 -38.40 35.04 14.09
C GLY A 9 -38.29 34.27 12.77
N ASN A 10 -38.86 34.70 11.64
CA ASN A 10 -38.57 35.84 10.73
C ASN A 10 -37.23 35.72 9.97
N SER A 11 -37.38 35.79 8.64
CA SER A 11 -36.52 35.48 7.47
C SER A 11 -35.29 36.42 7.26
N PRO A 12 -34.78 36.62 6.02
CA PRO A 12 -33.91 35.77 5.19
C PRO A 12 -32.54 36.46 4.93
N GLY A 13 -31.52 35.70 4.51
CA GLY A 13 -30.20 36.26 4.14
C GLY A 13 -29.67 35.64 2.86
N VAL A 14 -29.62 36.45 1.80
CA VAL A 14 -29.08 36.13 0.47
C VAL A 14 -27.82 36.98 0.24
N THR A 15 -26.96 36.49 -0.67
CA THR A 15 -25.88 37.15 -1.43
C THR A 15 -24.44 36.94 -0.93
N PRO A 16 -23.41 37.18 -1.76
CA PRO A 16 -23.01 36.30 -2.87
C PRO A 16 -21.49 36.02 -2.84
N SER A 17 -20.99 35.01 -3.57
CA SER A 17 -19.54 34.90 -3.80
C SER A 17 -19.24 34.34 -5.18
N SER A 18 -18.08 34.74 -5.66
CA SER A 18 -17.74 35.20 -7.00
C SER A 18 -17.25 34.12 -7.97
N SER A 19 -17.51 34.40 -9.24
CA SER A 19 -16.92 33.85 -10.46
C SER A 19 -15.42 33.58 -10.41
N SER A 20 -15.00 32.43 -10.93
CA SER A 20 -13.68 32.26 -11.58
C SER A 20 -13.91 31.75 -13.00
N LYS A 21 -13.71 32.66 -13.95
CA LYS A 21 -13.44 32.37 -15.37
C LYS A 21 -12.04 31.78 -15.45
N ASN A 22 -11.87 30.69 -16.19
CA ASN A 22 -10.60 30.36 -16.84
C ASN A 22 -10.89 29.49 -18.06
N ASP A 23 -10.58 30.05 -19.23
CA ASP A 23 -10.24 29.45 -20.53
C ASP A 23 -10.29 30.59 -21.57
N PRO A 24 -9.62 30.55 -22.76
CA PRO A 24 -8.91 29.44 -23.42
C PRO A 24 -7.60 29.84 -24.19
N HIS A 25 -7.05 28.89 -24.99
CA HIS A 25 -6.04 28.99 -26.08
C HIS A 25 -4.57 29.14 -25.65
N GLY A 26 -3.56 28.48 -26.24
CA GLY A 26 -3.34 27.62 -27.43
C GLY A 26 -1.81 27.55 -27.56
N SER A 27 -1.13 26.44 -27.89
CA SER A 27 -0.93 25.93 -29.25
C SER A 27 0.08 24.76 -29.20
N LYS A 28 -0.21 23.68 -29.93
CA LYS A 28 0.78 22.72 -30.51
C LYS A 28 1.30 23.30 -31.85
N PRO A 29 2.17 22.66 -32.68
CA PRO A 29 3.05 21.48 -32.52
C PRO A 29 4.52 21.68 -33.02
N GLY A 30 5.40 20.75 -32.63
CA GLY A 30 6.35 20.00 -33.49
C GLY A 30 7.44 20.72 -34.29
N PHE A 31 8.71 20.30 -34.10
CA PHE A 31 9.65 20.00 -35.19
C PHE A 31 10.63 18.92 -34.71
N GLY A 32 10.62 17.79 -35.40
CA GLY A 32 11.68 16.78 -35.32
C GLY A 32 12.87 17.21 -36.16
N ASN A 33 14.06 16.76 -35.77
CA ASN A 33 15.22 16.74 -36.65
C ASN A 33 15.96 15.41 -36.45
N PRO A 34 16.38 14.74 -37.54
CA PRO A 34 17.20 13.55 -37.50
C PRO A 34 18.70 13.88 -37.60
N GLU A 35 19.50 12.83 -37.44
CA GLU A 35 20.90 12.65 -37.84
C GLU A 35 22.03 12.87 -36.82
N ASP A 36 22.64 11.71 -36.53
CA ASP A 36 24.06 11.40 -36.46
C ASP A 36 24.95 12.03 -35.38
N SER A 37 25.34 11.18 -34.44
CA SER A 37 26.75 11.03 -34.06
C SER A 37 27.00 9.64 -33.47
N LYS A 38 27.52 8.75 -34.32
CA LYS A 38 28.28 7.56 -33.94
C LYS A 38 29.33 7.91 -32.87
N SER A 39 29.37 7.13 -31.80
CA SER A 39 30.58 6.98 -30.99
C SER A 39 30.66 5.52 -30.55
N GLY A 40 31.64 4.83 -31.13
CA GLY A 40 31.82 3.39 -31.00
C GLY A 40 32.14 2.99 -29.56
N VAL A 41 31.40 2.00 -29.07
CA VAL A 41 31.79 1.22 -27.90
C VAL A 41 32.72 0.12 -28.38
N THR A 42 34.01 0.30 -28.18
CA THR A 42 35.00 -0.77 -28.29
C THR A 42 34.68 -1.84 -27.26
N ASN A 43 34.15 -2.96 -27.74
CA ASN A 43 33.81 -4.13 -26.94
C ASN A 43 35.12 -4.91 -26.64
N SER A 44 35.72 -4.66 -25.49
CA SER A 44 36.83 -5.48 -24.98
C SER A 44 36.29 -6.85 -24.56
N GLN A 45 36.29 -7.81 -25.49
CA GLN A 45 35.99 -9.21 -25.17
C GLN A 45 37.09 -9.79 -24.28
N GLY A 46 36.82 -9.86 -22.98
CA GLY A 46 37.49 -10.80 -22.09
C GLY A 46 37.07 -12.25 -22.40
N PRO A 47 37.89 -13.25 -22.02
CA PRO A 47 37.59 -14.66 -22.28
C PRO A 47 36.27 -15.09 -21.60
N PRO A 48 35.48 -15.97 -22.24
CA PRO A 48 34.21 -16.42 -21.70
C PRO A 48 34.44 -17.22 -20.40
N LEU A 49 33.78 -16.81 -19.32
CA LEU A 49 33.72 -17.57 -18.08
C LEU A 49 32.96 -18.90 -18.33
N PRO A 50 33.37 -20.00 -17.67
CA PRO A 50 32.67 -21.27 -17.79
C PRO A 50 31.23 -21.14 -17.28
N PRO A 51 30.27 -21.87 -17.88
CA PRO A 51 28.88 -21.85 -17.44
C PRO A 51 28.80 -22.30 -15.97
N GLY A 52 28.38 -21.39 -15.10
CA GLY A 52 28.11 -21.71 -13.70
C GLY A 52 27.02 -22.78 -13.56
N PRO A 53 27.02 -23.55 -12.47
CA PRO A 53 25.98 -24.53 -12.21
C PRO A 53 24.60 -23.85 -12.22
N PRO A 54 23.55 -24.53 -12.73
CA PRO A 54 22.22 -23.97 -12.75
C PRO A 54 21.78 -23.60 -11.33
N PRO A 55 21.06 -22.48 -11.15
CA PRO A 55 20.53 -22.13 -9.83
C PRO A 55 19.65 -23.28 -9.31
N PRO A 56 19.68 -23.55 -8.00
CA PRO A 56 18.81 -24.56 -7.41
C PRO A 56 17.34 -24.20 -7.72
N PRO A 57 16.48 -25.19 -7.97
CA PRO A 57 15.07 -24.93 -8.21
C PRO A 57 14.49 -24.19 -6.99
N LEU A 58 13.80 -23.08 -7.24
CA LEU A 58 12.98 -22.41 -6.24
C LEU A 58 11.93 -23.42 -5.74
N GLN A 59 12.20 -24.07 -4.61
CA GLN A 59 11.25 -24.92 -3.94
C GLN A 59 10.18 -24.02 -3.30
N SER A 60 9.24 -23.54 -4.11
CA SER A 60 7.93 -23.12 -3.60
C SER A 60 7.16 -24.39 -3.23
N SER A 61 7.55 -25.05 -2.15
CA SER A 61 6.81 -26.20 -1.61
C SER A 61 5.59 -25.68 -0.85
N ILE A 62 4.59 -25.21 -1.59
CA ILE A 62 3.23 -25.24 -1.05
C ILE A 62 2.82 -26.73 -1.13
N PRO A 63 2.55 -27.40 0.00
CA PRO A 63 2.07 -28.77 -0.04
C PRO A 63 0.69 -28.76 -0.73
N PHE A 64 0.65 -29.19 -1.99
CA PHE A 64 -0.59 -29.39 -2.75
C PHE A 64 -1.38 -30.56 -2.16
N GLN A 65 -2.08 -30.31 -1.07
CA GLN A 65 -3.07 -31.23 -0.52
C GLN A 65 -4.43 -30.93 -1.17
N LYS A 66 -4.96 -31.91 -1.91
CA LYS A 66 -6.34 -31.98 -2.45
C LYS A 66 -6.80 -30.77 -3.31
N ASN A 67 -6.59 -30.91 -4.62
CA ASN A 67 -6.81 -29.90 -5.66
C ASN A 67 -8.26 -29.41 -5.86
N GLU A 68 -9.30 -30.01 -5.27
CA GLU A 68 -10.69 -29.60 -5.52
C GLU A 68 -11.12 -28.40 -4.66
N VAL A 69 -10.86 -28.43 -3.34
CA VAL A 69 -11.20 -27.32 -2.43
C VAL A 69 -10.27 -26.12 -2.66
N LEU A 70 -9.03 -26.40 -3.07
CA LEU A 70 -8.02 -25.39 -3.36
C LEU A 70 -8.43 -24.52 -4.56
N ASN A 71 -9.04 -25.12 -5.58
CA ASN A 71 -9.55 -24.40 -6.75
C ASN A 71 -10.71 -23.47 -6.38
N GLU A 72 -11.71 -23.93 -5.65
CA GLU A 72 -12.84 -23.07 -5.27
C GLU A 72 -12.40 -21.92 -4.36
N THR A 73 -11.53 -22.19 -3.40
CA THR A 73 -10.95 -21.18 -2.51
C THR A 73 -10.13 -20.16 -3.30
N TRP A 74 -9.35 -20.61 -4.28
CA TRP A 74 -8.59 -19.74 -5.17
C TRP A 74 -9.48 -18.82 -6.00
N TYR A 75 -10.57 -19.32 -6.59
CA TYR A 75 -11.52 -18.48 -7.31
C TYR A 75 -12.23 -17.50 -6.38
N LYS A 76 -12.57 -17.91 -5.15
CA LYS A 76 -13.10 -17.02 -4.12
C LYS A 76 -12.10 -15.91 -3.78
N LEU A 77 -10.82 -16.23 -3.60
CA LEU A 77 -9.75 -15.26 -3.34
C LEU A 77 -9.59 -14.27 -4.50
N GLN A 78 -9.58 -14.76 -5.73
CA GLN A 78 -9.40 -13.93 -6.92
C GLN A 78 -10.58 -12.96 -7.12
N SER A 79 -11.81 -13.42 -6.84
CA SER A 79 -13.04 -12.63 -6.95
C SER A 79 -13.27 -11.66 -5.77
N MET A 80 -12.39 -11.64 -4.76
CA MET A 80 -12.48 -10.70 -3.66
C MET A 80 -12.34 -9.24 -4.12
N THR A 81 -13.23 -8.40 -3.62
CA THR A 81 -13.14 -6.94 -3.79
C THR A 81 -11.94 -6.37 -3.03
N SER A 82 -11.46 -5.19 -3.45
CA SER A 82 -10.33 -4.51 -2.80
C SER A 82 -10.52 -4.35 -1.28
N GLY A 83 -11.74 -4.03 -0.85
CA GLY A 83 -12.07 -3.88 0.57
C GLY A 83 -11.94 -5.16 1.38
N MET A 84 -12.00 -6.34 0.75
CA MET A 84 -11.88 -7.64 1.41
C MET A 84 -10.43 -8.15 1.42
N ARG A 85 -9.58 -7.66 0.51
CA ARG A 85 -8.17 -8.11 0.43
C ARG A 85 -7.35 -7.76 1.66
N LYS A 86 -7.78 -6.77 2.46
CA LYS A 86 -7.16 -6.44 3.74
C LYS A 86 -7.17 -7.59 4.77
N PHE A 87 -8.08 -8.56 4.64
CA PHE A 87 -8.09 -9.76 5.49
C PHE A 87 -6.90 -10.69 5.19
N LEU A 88 -6.22 -10.50 4.06
CA LEU A 88 -5.02 -11.23 3.66
C LEU A 88 -3.73 -10.52 4.09
N GLU A 89 -3.81 -9.28 4.60
CA GLU A 89 -2.64 -8.56 5.06
C GLU A 89 -2.01 -9.26 6.27
N HIS A 90 -0.68 -9.24 6.32
CA HIS A 90 0.08 -9.83 7.43
C HIS A 90 -0.35 -9.23 8.79
N ASP A 91 -0.46 -7.90 8.86
CA ASP A 91 -0.75 -7.15 10.09
C ASP A 91 -2.25 -7.01 10.36
N PHE A 92 -3.10 -7.79 9.69
CA PHE A 92 -4.56 -7.70 9.84
C PHE A 92 -4.99 -7.88 11.30
N ASP A 93 -4.36 -8.80 12.03
CA ASP A 93 -4.70 -9.10 13.42
C ASP A 93 -4.44 -7.91 14.37
N GLU A 94 -3.63 -6.93 13.96
CA GLU A 94 -3.43 -5.68 14.70
C GLU A 94 -4.48 -4.64 14.32
N LYS A 95 -4.87 -4.61 13.04
CA LYS A 95 -5.78 -3.61 12.44
C LYS A 95 -7.24 -4.06 12.40
N TRP A 96 -7.59 -5.20 13.00
CA TRP A 96 -8.92 -5.79 12.92
C TRP A 96 -10.03 -4.83 13.40
N GLN A 97 -9.70 -3.93 14.32
CA GLN A 97 -10.62 -2.91 14.84
C GLN A 97 -10.93 -1.79 13.84
N GLU A 98 -10.05 -1.52 12.89
CA GLU A 98 -10.23 -0.47 11.87
C GLU A 98 -11.17 -0.93 10.76
N VAL A 99 -11.29 -2.24 10.57
CA VAL A 99 -12.16 -2.84 9.56
C VAL A 99 -13.63 -2.62 9.87
N LYS A 100 -14.41 -2.18 8.87
CA LYS A 100 -15.85 -1.93 9.01
C LYS A 100 -16.62 -3.24 9.19
N CYS A 101 -17.74 -3.18 9.91
CA CYS A 101 -18.63 -4.35 10.09
C CYS A 101 -19.13 -4.89 8.73
N ASP A 102 -19.42 -3.99 7.79
CA ASP A 102 -19.80 -4.33 6.42
C ASP A 102 -18.79 -5.24 5.72
N ASP A 103 -17.49 -4.97 5.89
CA ASP A 103 -16.44 -5.75 5.25
C ASP A 103 -16.30 -7.14 5.89
N TYR A 104 -16.48 -7.23 7.23
CA TYR A 104 -16.56 -8.52 7.91
C TYR A 104 -17.74 -9.36 7.43
N TYR A 105 -18.92 -8.74 7.30
CA TYR A 105 -20.09 -9.45 6.80
C TYR A 105 -19.87 -9.93 5.36
N ARG A 106 -19.29 -9.09 4.50
CA ARG A 106 -18.98 -9.45 3.11
C ARG A 106 -18.03 -10.63 3.02
N ILE A 107 -16.95 -10.65 3.82
CA ILE A 107 -16.00 -11.77 3.77
C ILE A 107 -16.62 -13.06 4.30
N LEU A 108 -17.44 -12.96 5.35
CA LEU A 108 -18.15 -14.09 5.91
C LEU A 108 -19.11 -14.70 4.90
N ILE A 109 -19.94 -13.90 4.23
CA ILE A 109 -20.91 -14.45 3.26
C ILE A 109 -20.24 -14.97 1.98
N HIS A 110 -19.08 -14.43 1.62
CA HIS A 110 -18.33 -14.85 0.42
C HIS A 110 -17.68 -16.23 0.58
N PHE A 111 -17.16 -16.54 1.77
CA PHE A 111 -16.53 -17.82 2.07
C PHE A 111 -17.48 -18.83 2.73
N HIS A 112 -18.41 -18.34 3.55
CA HIS A 112 -19.36 -19.13 4.33
C HIS A 112 -20.79 -18.58 4.18
N PRO A 113 -21.48 -18.87 3.05
CA PRO A 113 -22.78 -18.28 2.74
C PRO A 113 -23.89 -18.65 3.74
N GLU A 114 -23.72 -19.75 4.48
CA GLU A 114 -24.66 -20.19 5.52
C GLU A 114 -24.45 -19.46 6.87
N THR A 115 -23.65 -18.40 6.89
CA THR A 115 -23.39 -17.64 8.12
C THR A 115 -24.67 -17.00 8.68
N LYS A 116 -24.83 -17.06 10.00
CA LYS A 116 -25.92 -16.38 10.72
C LYS A 116 -25.59 -14.91 11.02
N SER A 117 -24.40 -14.46 10.66
CA SER A 117 -23.92 -13.11 10.87
C SER A 117 -24.71 -12.10 10.04
N ARG A 118 -24.93 -10.90 10.56
CA ARG A 118 -25.58 -9.78 9.86
C ARG A 118 -24.70 -8.53 9.90
N PRO A 119 -24.85 -7.59 8.96
CA PRO A 119 -24.07 -6.34 8.95
C PRO A 119 -24.19 -5.54 10.26
N ASP A 120 -25.38 -5.56 10.87
CA ASP A 120 -25.70 -4.81 12.09
C ASP A 120 -25.17 -5.46 13.38
N HIS A 121 -24.55 -6.65 13.30
CA HIS A 121 -23.97 -7.29 14.46
C HIS A 121 -22.76 -6.52 15.01
N LYS A 122 -22.51 -6.69 16.32
CA LYS A 122 -21.32 -6.14 16.96
C LYS A 122 -20.06 -6.66 16.27
N LYS A 123 -19.09 -5.77 16.03
CA LYS A 123 -17.82 -6.09 15.36
C LYS A 123 -17.09 -7.28 16.00
N SER A 124 -17.10 -7.39 17.32
CA SER A 124 -16.48 -8.51 18.04
C SER A 124 -17.10 -9.87 17.70
N LEU A 125 -18.42 -9.93 17.51
CA LEU A 125 -19.12 -11.15 17.11
C LEU A 125 -18.77 -11.52 15.68
N LEU A 126 -18.72 -10.53 14.78
CA LEU A 126 -18.32 -10.72 13.39
C LEU A 126 -16.86 -11.16 13.26
N TYR A 127 -15.96 -10.56 14.04
CA TYR A 127 -14.56 -10.96 14.10
C TYR A 127 -14.39 -12.39 14.64
N LYS A 128 -15.18 -12.78 15.65
CA LYS A 128 -15.18 -14.14 16.17
C LYS A 128 -15.61 -15.14 15.09
N ALA A 129 -16.75 -14.91 14.44
CA ALA A 129 -17.21 -15.75 13.34
C ALA A 129 -16.18 -15.83 12.20
N PHE A 130 -15.53 -14.71 11.88
CA PHE A 130 -14.46 -14.68 10.89
C PHE A 130 -13.28 -15.58 11.31
N LYS A 131 -12.86 -15.48 12.57
CA LYS A 131 -11.73 -16.24 13.10
C LYS A 131 -12.00 -17.74 13.16
N ASP A 132 -13.24 -18.13 13.45
CA ASP A 132 -13.65 -19.52 13.58
C ASP A 132 -13.84 -20.16 12.18
N ASP A 133 -14.53 -19.48 11.25
CA ASP A 133 -14.96 -20.11 9.99
C ASP A 133 -14.05 -19.78 8.80
N VAL A 134 -13.53 -18.54 8.71
CA VAL A 134 -12.89 -18.03 7.48
C VAL A 134 -11.37 -17.91 7.62
N ALA A 135 -10.87 -17.50 8.79
CA ALA A 135 -9.44 -17.34 9.01
C ALA A 135 -8.61 -18.61 8.73
N PRO A 136 -9.05 -19.83 9.09
CA PRO A 136 -8.32 -21.06 8.76
C PRO A 136 -8.17 -21.28 7.25
N ILE A 137 -9.19 -20.87 6.47
CA ILE A 137 -9.20 -20.98 5.01
C ILE A 137 -8.23 -19.97 4.39
N LEU A 138 -8.16 -18.76 4.96
CA LEU A 138 -7.31 -17.68 4.45
C LEU A 138 -5.85 -17.77 4.92
N GLN A 139 -5.57 -18.46 6.03
CA GLN A 139 -4.23 -18.55 6.62
C GLN A 139 -3.12 -18.95 5.62
N PRO A 140 -3.31 -19.94 4.72
CA PRO A 140 -2.30 -20.32 3.74
C PRO A 140 -2.01 -19.24 2.69
N TYR A 141 -2.93 -18.28 2.53
CA TYR A 141 -2.89 -17.23 1.52
C TYR A 141 -2.60 -15.85 2.10
N LYS A 142 -2.24 -15.77 3.39
CA LYS A 142 -1.79 -14.52 4.00
C LYS A 142 -0.56 -14.00 3.27
N LEU A 143 -0.54 -12.70 3.01
CA LEU A 143 0.58 -12.02 2.39
C LEU A 143 1.79 -12.10 3.31
N PRO A 144 3.01 -12.21 2.74
CA PRO A 144 4.22 -12.16 3.54
C PRO A 144 4.31 -10.82 4.27
N ALA A 145 5.04 -10.82 5.38
CA ALA A 145 5.35 -9.59 6.10
C ALA A 145 5.95 -8.56 5.13
N PRO A 146 5.54 -7.28 5.22
CA PRO A 146 6.17 -6.24 4.41
C PRO A 146 7.67 -6.23 4.69
N PRO A 147 8.51 -5.98 3.67
CA PRO A 147 9.95 -5.94 3.86
C PRO A 147 10.28 -4.92 4.93
N ALA A 148 11.09 -5.32 5.92
CA ALA A 148 11.54 -4.42 6.95
C ALA A 148 12.16 -3.18 6.28
N PRO A 149 11.81 -1.96 6.72
CA PRO A 149 12.36 -0.76 6.13
C PRO A 149 13.88 -0.85 6.22
N MET A 150 14.54 -0.85 5.06
CA MET A 150 15.99 -0.88 5.01
C MET A 150 16.51 0.26 5.88
N GLN A 151 17.41 -0.04 6.81
CA GLN A 151 18.06 0.98 7.63
C GLN A 151 18.95 1.84 6.74
N THR A 152 18.35 2.83 6.08
CA THR A 152 19.07 3.95 5.51
C THR A 152 19.56 4.78 6.69
N LYS A 153 20.77 4.51 7.16
CA LYS A 153 21.46 5.26 8.22
C LYS A 153 21.79 6.71 7.83
N ASN A 154 20.94 7.43 7.07
CA ASN A 154 21.33 8.70 6.46
C ASN A 154 20.40 9.88 6.76
N SER A 155 19.49 9.79 7.74
CA SER A 155 18.76 11.00 8.19
C SER A 155 19.59 11.89 9.12
N VAL A 156 20.68 11.38 9.73
CA VAL A 156 21.49 12.14 10.72
C VAL A 156 22.99 12.14 10.43
N ARG A 157 23.51 11.30 9.53
CA ARG A 157 24.84 11.55 8.96
C ARG A 157 24.69 12.59 7.86
N LYS A 158 24.70 13.84 8.29
CA LYS A 158 24.91 15.00 7.43
C LYS A 158 26.31 14.80 6.85
N ASP A 159 26.40 14.39 5.58
CA ASP A 159 27.67 14.24 4.90
C ASP A 159 28.53 15.48 5.18
N PHE A 160 29.69 15.26 5.79
CA PHE A 160 30.53 16.35 6.23
C PHE A 160 31.08 17.07 4.99
N ASN A 161 30.55 18.27 4.72
CA ASN A 161 31.02 19.10 3.63
C ASN A 161 31.97 20.17 4.20
N PRO A 162 33.30 20.01 4.09
CA PRO A 162 34.28 20.93 4.68
C PRO A 162 34.18 22.37 4.15
N LEU A 163 33.54 22.58 2.98
CA LEU A 163 33.33 23.89 2.38
C LEU A 163 31.96 24.49 2.72
N SER A 164 31.10 23.76 3.45
CA SER A 164 29.81 24.28 3.87
C SER A 164 30.01 25.41 4.87
N ARG A 165 29.30 26.52 4.68
CA ARG A 165 29.25 27.65 5.62
C ARG A 165 28.85 27.23 7.06
N ARG A 166 28.22 26.06 7.22
CA ARG A 166 27.75 25.53 8.50
C ARG A 166 28.81 24.70 9.24
N VAL A 167 29.95 24.41 8.62
CA VAL A 167 31.05 23.67 9.23
C VAL A 167 31.89 24.60 10.09
N LYS A 168 32.17 24.17 11.33
CA LYS A 168 33.01 24.89 12.28
C LYS A 168 34.48 24.54 12.10
N ARG A 169 35.38 25.46 12.47
CA ARG A 169 36.84 25.26 12.43
C ARG A 169 37.28 24.02 13.21
N GLU A 170 36.67 23.76 14.36
CA GLU A 170 36.95 22.57 15.18
C GLU A 170 36.66 21.27 14.42
N GLN A 171 35.53 21.19 13.71
CA GLN A 171 35.16 20.01 12.93
C GLN A 171 36.13 19.80 11.75
N LEU A 172 36.60 20.88 11.12
CA LEU A 172 37.66 20.80 10.10
C LEU A 172 38.96 20.24 10.69
N ILE A 173 39.38 20.75 11.85
CA ILE A 173 40.62 20.29 12.51
C ILE A 173 40.51 18.81 12.89
N THR A 174 39.39 18.39 13.47
CA THR A 174 39.13 16.98 13.81
C THR A 174 39.22 16.07 12.57
N VAL A 175 38.64 16.48 11.45
CA VAL A 175 38.67 15.68 10.20
C VAL A 175 40.06 15.69 9.53
N ILE A 176 40.82 16.79 9.64
CA ILE A 176 42.14 16.92 9.00
C ILE A 176 43.23 16.22 9.81
N LEU A 177 43.16 16.26 11.14
CA LEU A 177 44.24 15.78 12.02
C LEU A 177 44.01 14.37 12.60
N ASN A 178 42.84 13.75 12.40
CA ASN A 178 42.53 12.39 12.88
C ASN A 178 42.89 12.16 14.37
N VAL A 179 42.56 13.12 15.24
CA VAL A 179 42.66 12.99 16.71
C VAL A 179 41.29 12.65 17.29
#